data_AF-A0A493TA16-F1
#
_entry.id   AF-A0A493TA16-F1
#
_cell.length_a   1.000
_cell.length_b   1.000
_cell.length_c   1.000
_cell.angle_alpha   90.00
_cell.angle_beta   90.00
_cell.angle_gamma   90.00
#
_symmetry.space_group_name_H-M   'P 1'
#
loop_
_entity.id
_entity.type
_entity.pdbx_description
1 polymer ?
#
loop_
_entity_poly.entity_id
_entity_poly.type
_entity_poly.pdbx_seq_one_letter_code
_entity_poly.pdbx_strand_id
1 'polypeptide(L)'
;MPLKAVILIGGPQKGTRFRPLSFEVPKPLFPVAGVPMVQHHIEACARVPGMKEILLLGFYQPHEALSRFLVAAQQEFKIPIRYLQEYAALGTAGGIYHFRDQILSGGTEAFFVLNADVCSEFPLQEMLGFGQRHGAAHGFVILGTTANRTQALNYGCIVANADTQEVQHYVEKPSTFVSEVINCGIYLFTPAIFQHIGEVFQRQQQELALCPYLGEESSNGWQRAEVIRLEQDVFTALAGRGKLYVYQTEGFWSQIKSAGSAIYASRLYLNQYSKTHPERLAQNKPGGPIIRGNVYIHPTASIDSTAVLGPNVSIGEGVTVGAGVRVRESIVLHGAALHVSRAHPGEGQGVPPGTSLPLSHPITAPCCPPPRTTPASSTPSWAGTAPSGAGRAWKGRPATPTPTTPTPKSTARASSGTGASRRPSPSWVSPGCSPISGGRGRLCSPLIAPPALSPQAAASPSPPRWLSSTPSCSPTRS
;
A
#
# COMPACT_ATOMS: atom_id res chain seq x y z
N MET A 1 -16.12 15.32 20.76
CA MET A 1 -15.36 14.57 19.74
C MET A 1 -16.14 14.34 18.45
N PRO A 2 -16.19 15.33 17.53
CA PRO A 2 -16.42 15.07 16.12
C PRO A 2 -15.14 14.48 15.51
N LEU A 3 -15.29 13.43 14.70
CA LEU A 3 -14.18 12.70 14.07
C LEU A 3 -14.26 12.78 12.55
N LYS A 4 -13.11 12.67 11.88
CA LYS A 4 -13.02 12.42 10.44
C LYS A 4 -12.10 11.24 10.12
N ALA A 5 -12.15 10.76 8.89
CA ALA A 5 -11.16 9.82 8.36
C ALA A 5 -10.56 10.36 7.06
N VAL A 6 -9.26 10.16 6.86
CA VAL A 6 -8.54 10.44 5.62
C VAL A 6 -8.04 9.13 5.03
N ILE A 7 -8.53 8.76 3.85
CA ILE A 7 -8.13 7.54 3.16
C ILE A 7 -7.15 7.91 2.03
N LEU A 8 -5.87 7.58 2.22
CA LEU A 8 -4.80 7.84 1.27
C LEU A 8 -4.88 6.85 0.11
N ILE A 9 -5.48 7.28 -0.99
CA ILE A 9 -5.60 6.48 -2.23
C ILE A 9 -4.41 6.67 -3.18
N GLY A 10 -3.64 7.75 -3.01
CA GLY A 10 -2.50 8.08 -3.89
C GLY A 10 -2.93 8.36 -5.34
N GLY A 11 -2.03 8.17 -6.30
CA GLY A 11 -2.31 8.39 -7.74
C GLY A 11 -2.07 7.16 -8.63
N PRO A 12 -2.30 7.25 -9.95
CA PRO A 12 -2.25 6.11 -10.89
C PRO A 12 -0.85 5.48 -11.07
N GLN A 13 0.20 6.12 -10.52
CA GLN A 13 1.53 5.53 -10.40
C GLN A 13 1.63 4.51 -9.25
N LYS A 14 0.81 4.64 -8.20
CA LYS A 14 0.72 3.73 -7.02
C LYS A 14 -0.04 2.43 -7.32
N GLY A 15 0.09 1.93 -8.55
CA GLY A 15 -0.60 0.73 -9.05
C GLY A 15 0.19 -0.08 -10.08
N THR A 16 1.46 0.23 -10.37
CA THR A 16 2.23 -0.44 -11.43
C THR A 16 2.30 -1.97 -11.29
N ARG A 17 2.43 -2.49 -10.06
CA ARG A 17 2.42 -3.94 -9.72
C ARG A 17 1.03 -4.60 -9.77
N PHE A 18 0.00 -3.83 -10.10
CA PHE A 18 -1.38 -4.27 -10.33
C PHE A 18 -1.76 -4.24 -11.82
N ARG A 19 -0.92 -3.70 -12.71
CA ARG A 19 -1.17 -3.71 -14.15
C ARG A 19 -1.12 -5.13 -14.71
N PRO A 20 -1.97 -5.50 -15.69
CA PRO A 20 -2.88 -4.62 -16.44
C PRO A 20 -4.17 -4.21 -15.71
N LEU A 21 -4.52 -4.83 -14.58
CA LEU A 21 -5.82 -4.69 -13.92
C LEU A 21 -6.16 -3.25 -13.47
N SER A 22 -5.15 -2.45 -13.10
CA SER A 22 -5.32 -1.04 -12.75
C SER A 22 -4.93 -0.08 -13.90
N PHE A 23 -5.21 -0.45 -15.15
CA PHE A 23 -5.00 0.41 -16.32
C PHE A 23 -6.25 1.23 -16.65
N GLU A 24 -7.43 0.61 -16.59
CA GLU A 24 -8.73 1.23 -16.89
C GLU A 24 -9.44 1.73 -15.61
N VAL A 25 -9.29 0.99 -14.51
CA VAL A 25 -9.97 1.25 -13.22
C VAL A 25 -8.95 1.66 -12.15
N PRO A 26 -9.19 2.74 -11.38
CA PRO A 26 -8.36 3.10 -10.22
C PRO A 26 -8.20 1.95 -9.22
N LYS A 27 -6.97 1.69 -8.75
CA LYS A 27 -6.67 0.62 -7.78
C LYS A 27 -7.61 0.57 -6.55
N PRO A 28 -8.04 1.69 -5.93
CA PRO A 28 -8.97 1.66 -4.79
C PRO A 28 -10.35 1.05 -5.10
N LEU A 29 -10.74 1.01 -6.39
CA LEU A 29 -12.00 0.44 -6.86
C LEU A 29 -11.88 -1.03 -7.29
N PHE A 30 -10.68 -1.63 -7.24
CA PHE A 30 -10.51 -3.05 -7.55
C PHE A 30 -11.32 -3.92 -6.56
N PRO A 31 -12.09 -4.92 -7.02
CA PRO A 31 -12.95 -5.70 -6.15
C PRO A 31 -12.18 -6.75 -5.35
N VAL A 32 -12.41 -6.78 -4.03
CA VAL A 32 -11.85 -7.76 -3.08
C VAL A 32 -12.98 -8.19 -2.15
N ALA A 33 -13.24 -9.50 -2.03
CA ALA A 33 -14.44 -10.05 -1.40
C ALA A 33 -15.75 -9.40 -1.92
N GLY A 34 -15.87 -9.29 -3.24
CA GLY A 34 -17.07 -8.81 -3.93
C GLY A 34 -17.25 -7.28 -4.00
N VAL A 35 -16.54 -6.50 -3.18
CA VAL A 35 -16.70 -5.03 -3.11
C VAL A 35 -15.37 -4.30 -3.37
N PRO A 36 -15.38 -3.03 -3.82
CA PRO A 36 -14.20 -2.18 -3.93
C PRO A 36 -13.29 -2.19 -2.69
N MET A 37 -11.96 -2.25 -2.88
CA MET A 37 -10.98 -2.18 -1.78
C MET A 37 -11.24 -1.02 -0.80
N VAL A 38 -11.63 0.15 -1.30
CA VAL A 38 -11.92 1.32 -0.48
C VAL A 38 -13.26 1.23 0.28
N GLN A 39 -14.20 0.38 -0.13
CA GLN A 39 -15.47 0.20 0.60
C GLN A 39 -15.25 -0.42 1.98
N HIS A 40 -14.33 -1.39 2.11
CA HIS A 40 -13.93 -1.95 3.43
C HIS A 40 -13.42 -0.87 4.41
N HIS A 41 -12.69 0.12 3.89
CA HIS A 41 -12.16 1.24 4.68
C HIS A 41 -13.27 2.22 5.09
N ILE A 42 -14.17 2.56 4.14
CA ILE A 42 -15.32 3.45 4.38
C ILE A 42 -16.29 2.82 5.39
N GLU A 43 -16.62 1.54 5.23
CA GLU A 43 -17.49 0.76 6.11
C GLU A 43 -16.91 0.69 7.53
N ALA A 44 -15.60 0.46 7.67
CA ALA A 44 -14.92 0.52 8.97
C ALA A 44 -14.98 1.91 9.62
N CYS A 45 -14.77 2.98 8.86
CA CYS A 45 -14.89 4.35 9.35
C CYS A 45 -16.34 4.69 9.74
N ALA A 46 -17.33 4.18 9.00
CA ALA A 46 -18.75 4.39 9.26
C ALA A 46 -19.24 3.70 10.54
N ARG A 47 -18.57 2.62 10.98
CA ARG A 47 -18.80 2.01 12.29
C ARG A 47 -18.28 2.83 13.48
N VAL A 48 -17.51 3.90 13.29
CA VAL A 48 -16.94 4.68 14.41
C VAL A 48 -17.95 5.74 14.91
N PRO A 49 -18.38 5.68 16.18
CA PRO A 49 -19.27 6.70 16.74
C PRO A 49 -18.66 8.10 16.66
N GLY A 50 -19.44 9.08 16.17
CA GLY A 50 -19.00 10.46 16.03
C GLY A 50 -18.27 10.80 14.73
N MET A 51 -18.09 9.84 13.80
CA MET A 51 -17.61 10.09 12.44
C MET A 51 -18.51 11.13 11.72
N LYS A 52 -17.91 12.17 11.14
CA LYS A 52 -18.61 13.30 10.49
C LYS A 52 -18.38 13.40 8.99
N GLU A 53 -17.21 13.00 8.51
CA GLU A 53 -16.82 13.12 7.10
C GLU A 53 -15.66 12.16 6.79
N ILE A 54 -15.70 11.53 5.62
CA ILE A 54 -14.63 10.67 5.10
C ILE A 54 -14.02 11.35 3.86
N LEU A 55 -12.72 11.60 3.91
CA LEU A 55 -11.96 12.31 2.89
C LEU A 55 -11.02 11.32 2.17
N LEU A 56 -11.31 10.98 0.92
CA LEU A 56 -10.34 10.28 0.07
C LEU A 56 -9.32 11.30 -0.43
N LEU A 57 -8.03 10.98 -0.36
CA LEU A 57 -6.94 11.90 -0.68
C LEU A 57 -5.96 11.22 -1.65
N GLY A 58 -5.72 11.85 -2.80
CA GLY A 58 -4.81 11.29 -3.80
C GLY A 58 -4.65 12.12 -5.08
N PHE A 59 -3.95 11.55 -6.05
CA PHE A 59 -3.59 12.16 -7.33
C PHE A 59 -4.18 11.39 -8.51
N TYR A 60 -5.44 10.94 -8.39
CA TYR A 60 -6.24 10.52 -9.55
C TYR A 60 -6.90 11.74 -10.20
N GLN A 61 -6.95 11.75 -11.53
CA GLN A 61 -7.76 12.73 -12.26
C GLN A 61 -9.26 12.44 -12.05
N PRO A 62 -10.16 13.43 -12.29
CA PRO A 62 -11.60 13.22 -12.23
C PRO A 62 -12.01 12.02 -13.09
N HIS A 63 -12.59 11.00 -12.47
CA HIS A 63 -12.84 9.71 -13.09
C HIS A 63 -14.24 9.21 -12.69
N GLU A 64 -15.08 8.93 -13.68
CA GLU A 64 -16.51 8.74 -13.48
C GLU A 64 -16.84 7.60 -12.51
N ALA A 65 -16.14 6.46 -12.60
CA ALA A 65 -16.40 5.33 -11.70
C ALA A 65 -16.07 5.65 -10.23
N LEU A 66 -15.09 6.54 -9.96
CA LEU A 66 -14.78 6.98 -8.60
C LEU A 66 -15.86 7.94 -8.08
N SER A 67 -16.27 8.92 -8.90
CA SER A 67 -17.37 9.84 -8.55
C SER A 67 -18.68 9.08 -8.30
N ARG A 68 -19.03 8.13 -9.18
CA ARG A 68 -20.22 7.28 -9.07
C ARG A 68 -20.18 6.41 -7.82
N PHE A 69 -19.04 5.77 -7.54
CA PHE A 69 -18.84 5.00 -6.30
C PHE A 69 -19.01 5.85 -5.05
N LEU A 70 -18.45 7.06 -5.01
CA LEU A 70 -18.53 7.93 -3.82
C LEU A 70 -19.96 8.43 -3.56
N VAL A 71 -20.73 8.72 -4.60
CA VAL A 71 -22.16 9.05 -4.46
C VAL A 71 -22.95 7.86 -3.90
N ALA A 72 -22.71 6.64 -4.40
CA ALA A 72 -23.37 5.43 -3.90
C ALA A 72 -22.98 5.13 -2.44
N ALA A 73 -21.69 5.16 -2.10
CA ALA A 73 -21.20 4.93 -0.75
C ALA A 73 -21.72 5.98 0.25
N GLN A 74 -21.85 7.25 -0.15
CA GLN A 74 -22.46 8.28 0.69
C GLN A 74 -23.95 8.01 0.98
N GLN A 75 -24.69 7.43 0.03
CA GLN A 75 -26.09 7.02 0.21
C GLN A 75 -26.21 5.76 1.09
N GLU A 76 -25.33 4.79 0.91
CA GLU A 76 -25.26 3.54 1.69
C GLU A 76 -24.91 3.80 3.16
N PHE A 77 -23.79 4.47 3.41
CA PHE A 77 -23.24 4.68 4.76
C PHE A 77 -23.74 5.96 5.45
N LYS A 78 -24.46 6.84 4.75
CA LYS A 78 -25.12 8.06 5.28
C LYS A 78 -24.16 9.04 5.98
N ILE A 79 -22.88 9.01 5.60
CA ILE A 79 -21.82 9.91 6.06
C ILE A 79 -21.30 10.67 4.84
N PRO A 80 -21.06 11.99 4.92
CA PRO A 80 -20.42 12.76 3.85
C PRO A 80 -19.09 12.13 3.40
N ILE A 81 -18.96 11.86 2.09
CA ILE A 81 -17.73 11.33 1.49
C ILE A 81 -17.28 12.25 0.36
N ARG A 82 -16.04 12.76 0.45
CA ARG A 82 -15.47 13.69 -0.54
C ARG A 82 -14.09 13.22 -1.00
N TYR A 83 -13.76 13.53 -2.25
CA TYR A 83 -12.43 13.34 -2.81
C TYR A 83 -11.67 14.67 -2.84
N LEU A 84 -10.46 14.68 -2.30
CA LEU A 84 -9.53 15.80 -2.31
C LEU A 84 -8.35 15.44 -3.24
N GLN A 85 -8.37 16.02 -4.44
CA GLN A 85 -7.35 15.80 -5.46
C GLN A 85 -6.10 16.64 -5.17
N GLU A 86 -4.99 15.98 -4.88
CA GLU A 86 -3.66 16.60 -4.87
C GLU A 86 -3.31 17.13 -6.28
N TYR A 87 -2.53 18.20 -6.38
CA TYR A 87 -2.02 18.71 -7.68
C TYR A 87 -0.79 17.93 -8.20
N ALA A 88 -0.14 17.16 -7.33
CA ALA A 88 0.99 16.26 -7.60
C ALA A 88 1.02 15.18 -6.50
N ALA A 89 1.93 14.20 -6.56
CA ALA A 89 2.03 13.19 -5.50
C ALA A 89 2.86 13.71 -4.30
N LEU A 90 2.22 14.19 -3.24
CA LEU A 90 2.88 14.91 -2.12
C LEU A 90 3.34 13.98 -0.97
N GLY A 91 3.65 12.72 -1.27
CA GLY A 91 4.02 11.72 -0.28
C GLY A 91 2.82 11.17 0.51
N THR A 92 3.03 10.74 1.76
CA THR A 92 1.96 10.25 2.67
C THR A 92 1.50 11.29 3.68
N ALA A 93 2.25 12.39 3.86
CA ALA A 93 1.94 13.48 4.79
C ALA A 93 1.74 14.85 4.09
N GLY A 94 2.37 15.11 2.94
CA GLY A 94 2.29 16.43 2.30
C GLY A 94 0.87 16.78 1.84
N GLY A 95 0.14 15.81 1.28
CA GLY A 95 -1.27 15.99 0.91
C GLY A 95 -2.18 16.23 2.13
N ILE A 96 -1.93 15.52 3.24
CA ILE A 96 -2.61 15.72 4.53
C ILE A 96 -2.38 17.16 5.02
N TYR A 97 -1.13 17.64 4.98
CA TYR A 97 -0.76 18.99 5.39
C TYR A 97 -1.29 20.09 4.47
N HIS A 98 -1.37 19.83 3.16
CA HIS A 98 -2.00 20.73 2.19
C HIS A 98 -3.50 20.91 2.46
N PHE A 99 -4.21 19.82 2.74
CA PHE A 99 -5.66 19.84 3.03
C PHE A 99 -6.04 19.98 4.51
N ARG A 100 -5.08 20.29 5.40
CA ARG A 100 -5.26 20.37 6.86
C ARG A 100 -6.49 21.20 7.28
N ASP A 101 -6.73 22.33 6.63
CA ASP A 101 -7.80 23.25 6.99
C ASP A 101 -9.19 22.64 6.68
N GLN A 102 -9.28 21.78 5.65
CA GLN A 102 -10.49 21.01 5.36
C GLN A 102 -10.66 19.83 6.33
N ILE A 103 -9.57 19.16 6.72
CA ILE A 103 -9.58 18.08 7.72
C ILE A 103 -10.04 18.61 9.09
N LEU A 104 -9.57 19.78 9.49
CA LEU A 104 -9.92 20.42 10.77
C LEU A 104 -11.29 21.11 10.77
N SER A 105 -11.85 21.43 9.61
CA SER A 105 -13.15 22.10 9.48
C SER A 105 -14.29 21.34 10.19
N GLY A 106 -15.18 22.07 10.85
CA GLY A 106 -16.22 21.48 11.71
C GLY A 106 -15.76 21.15 13.14
N GLY A 107 -14.55 21.58 13.53
CA GLY A 107 -14.03 21.43 14.91
C GLY A 107 -13.47 20.03 15.20
N THR A 108 -12.90 19.35 14.20
CA THR A 108 -12.37 17.99 14.30
C THR A 108 -11.36 17.85 15.45
N GLU A 109 -11.74 17.11 16.50
CA GLU A 109 -10.88 16.88 17.69
C GLU A 109 -9.81 15.81 17.42
N ALA A 110 -10.11 14.81 16.59
CA ALA A 110 -9.18 13.79 16.13
C ALA A 110 -9.62 13.22 14.76
N PHE A 111 -8.67 12.65 14.02
CA PHE A 111 -8.94 12.04 12.71
C PHE A 111 -8.09 10.81 12.47
N PHE A 112 -8.67 9.82 11.77
CA PHE A 112 -7.95 8.64 11.30
C PHE A 112 -7.25 8.93 9.97
N VAL A 113 -6.15 8.24 9.73
CA VAL A 113 -5.47 8.20 8.42
C VAL A 113 -5.23 6.74 8.05
N LEU A 114 -5.67 6.33 6.85
CA LEU A 114 -5.61 4.94 6.40
C LEU A 114 -5.00 4.85 5.00
N ASN A 115 -3.99 4.00 4.80
CA ASN A 115 -3.47 3.67 3.48
C ASN A 115 -4.44 2.73 2.74
N ALA A 116 -4.98 3.16 1.59
CA ALA A 116 -6.05 2.44 0.88
C ALA A 116 -5.65 1.08 0.27
N ASP A 117 -4.38 0.66 0.41
CA ASP A 117 -3.92 -0.68 0.05
C ASP A 117 -3.70 -1.61 1.25
N VAL A 118 -4.25 -1.27 2.42
CA VAL A 118 -4.35 -2.15 3.58
C VAL A 118 -5.57 -3.08 3.47
N CYS A 119 -5.39 -4.31 3.94
CA CYS A 119 -6.43 -5.27 4.24
C CYS A 119 -6.41 -5.51 5.75
N SER A 120 -7.49 -5.24 6.48
CA SER A 120 -7.55 -5.46 7.94
C SER A 120 -8.98 -5.55 8.45
N GLU A 121 -9.15 -5.91 9.72
CA GLU A 121 -10.42 -5.81 10.45
C GLU A 121 -10.73 -4.36 10.87
N PHE A 122 -9.71 -3.48 10.86
CA PHE A 122 -9.78 -2.06 11.21
C PHE A 122 -10.33 -1.79 12.64
N PRO A 123 -9.52 -2.04 13.70
CA PRO A 123 -9.90 -1.83 15.10
C PRO A 123 -9.88 -0.34 15.50
N LEU A 124 -10.69 0.48 14.80
CA LEU A 124 -10.67 1.94 14.91
C LEU A 124 -11.27 2.45 16.23
N GLN A 125 -12.26 1.76 16.79
CA GLN A 125 -12.86 2.14 18.08
C GLN A 125 -11.90 1.86 19.23
N GLU A 126 -11.16 0.76 19.15
CA GLU A 126 -10.16 0.31 20.09
C GLU A 126 -8.93 1.23 20.05
N MET A 127 -8.48 1.63 18.84
CA MET A 127 -7.45 2.67 18.67
C MET A 127 -7.89 4.01 19.26
N LEU A 128 -9.16 4.39 19.16
CA LEU A 128 -9.71 5.62 19.75
C LEU A 128 -9.70 5.56 21.29
N GLY A 129 -10.22 4.49 21.87
CA GLY A 129 -10.20 4.26 23.33
C GLY A 129 -8.79 4.03 23.89
N PHE A 130 -7.83 3.61 23.06
CA PHE A 130 -6.41 3.60 23.40
C PHE A 130 -5.82 5.01 23.38
N GLY A 131 -5.97 5.77 22.28
CA GLY A 131 -5.48 7.15 22.19
C GLY A 131 -6.03 8.09 23.27
N GLN A 132 -7.28 7.87 23.70
CA GLN A 132 -7.88 8.60 24.82
C GLN A 132 -7.16 8.33 26.16
N ARG A 133 -6.74 7.09 26.43
CA ARG A 133 -5.98 6.71 27.64
C ARG A 133 -4.55 7.26 27.64
N HIS A 134 -3.92 7.39 26.47
CA HIS A 134 -2.55 7.90 26.31
C HIS A 134 -2.47 9.43 26.11
N GLY A 135 -3.49 10.19 26.57
CA GLY A 135 -3.48 11.65 26.55
C GLY A 135 -3.96 12.26 25.23
N ALA A 136 -5.28 12.28 25.05
CA ALA A 136 -6.00 12.66 23.82
C ALA A 136 -5.65 14.03 23.17
N ALA A 137 -4.92 14.92 23.85
CA ALA A 137 -4.50 16.20 23.30
C ALA A 137 -3.24 16.10 22.41
N HIS A 138 -2.29 15.22 22.77
CA HIS A 138 -0.92 15.26 22.24
C HIS A 138 -0.34 13.88 21.85
N GLY A 139 -1.02 12.78 22.20
CA GLY A 139 -0.65 11.44 21.74
C GLY A 139 -1.15 11.14 20.32
N PHE A 140 -0.29 10.49 19.53
CA PHE A 140 -0.59 9.93 18.21
C PHE A 140 -0.52 8.40 18.28
N VAL A 141 -1.40 7.69 17.57
CA VAL A 141 -1.43 6.21 17.59
C VAL A 141 -1.13 5.64 16.20
N ILE A 142 -0.18 4.71 16.14
CA ILE A 142 0.06 3.83 14.99
C ILE A 142 -0.56 2.46 15.27
N LEU A 143 -1.26 1.86 14.30
CA LEU A 143 -1.62 0.46 14.35
C LEU A 143 -0.38 -0.41 14.08
N GLY A 144 -0.03 -1.28 15.02
CA GLY A 144 1.03 -2.27 14.90
C GLY A 144 0.48 -3.69 14.80
N THR A 145 1.25 -4.62 14.21
CA THR A 145 0.99 -6.07 14.33
C THR A 145 2.29 -6.84 14.31
N THR A 146 2.26 -8.11 14.71
CA THR A 146 3.44 -8.99 14.76
C THR A 146 3.69 -9.65 13.41
N ALA A 147 4.90 -9.50 12.88
CA ALA A 147 5.36 -10.16 11.65
C ALA A 147 6.67 -10.92 11.90
N ASN A 148 6.88 -12.02 11.17
CA ASN A 148 8.13 -12.78 11.32
C ASN A 148 9.34 -11.98 10.80
N ARG A 149 10.54 -12.34 11.27
CA ARG A 149 11.79 -11.60 11.01
C ARG A 149 12.07 -11.30 9.54
N THR A 150 11.70 -12.21 8.63
CA THR A 150 11.89 -12.03 7.17
C THR A 150 10.83 -11.11 6.57
N GLN A 151 9.59 -11.15 7.08
CA GLN A 151 8.54 -10.22 6.68
C GLN A 151 8.82 -8.80 7.16
N ALA A 152 9.29 -8.63 8.41
CA ALA A 152 9.48 -7.33 9.06
C ALA A 152 10.31 -6.32 8.24
N LEU A 153 11.38 -6.80 7.57
CA LEU A 153 12.26 -5.99 6.71
C LEU A 153 11.54 -5.25 5.56
N ASN A 154 10.33 -5.67 5.19
CA ASN A 154 9.54 -5.09 4.10
C ASN A 154 8.68 -3.89 4.53
N TYR A 155 8.65 -3.57 5.83
CA TYR A 155 7.74 -2.61 6.46
C TYR A 155 8.50 -1.70 7.44
N GLY A 156 7.80 -0.71 8.01
CA GLY A 156 8.33 0.06 9.13
C GLY A 156 8.35 -0.77 10.40
N CYS A 157 9.54 -0.99 10.97
CA CYS A 157 9.72 -1.69 12.24
C CYS A 157 9.58 -0.72 13.41
N ILE A 158 8.85 -1.15 14.44
CA ILE A 158 8.53 -0.36 15.64
C ILE A 158 9.21 -1.02 16.85
N VAL A 159 10.08 -0.28 17.55
CA VAL A 159 10.54 -0.64 18.89
C VAL A 159 9.70 0.15 19.89
N ALA A 160 8.94 -0.56 20.71
CA ALA A 160 8.04 0.04 21.69
C ALA A 160 8.46 -0.27 23.13
N ASN A 161 8.20 0.67 24.04
CA ASN A 161 8.27 0.44 25.47
C ASN A 161 7.11 -0.46 25.90
N ALA A 162 7.40 -1.57 26.59
CA ALA A 162 6.40 -2.59 26.94
C ALA A 162 5.39 -2.16 28.03
N ASP A 163 5.72 -1.14 28.83
CA ASP A 163 4.84 -0.63 29.90
C ASP A 163 3.97 0.53 29.39
N THR A 164 4.57 1.47 28.65
CA THR A 164 3.92 2.72 28.19
C THR A 164 3.37 2.66 26.77
N GLN A 165 3.68 1.61 26.01
CA GLN A 165 3.37 1.45 24.57
C GLN A 165 3.89 2.60 23.68
N GLU A 166 4.84 3.41 24.18
CA GLU A 166 5.50 4.47 23.41
C GLU A 166 6.43 3.88 22.34
N VAL A 167 6.37 4.40 21.12
CA VAL A 167 7.34 4.12 20.06
C VAL A 167 8.66 4.80 20.39
N GLN A 168 9.60 4.03 20.93
CA GLN A 168 10.95 4.49 21.27
C GLN A 168 11.80 4.69 20.01
N HIS A 169 11.72 3.75 19.06
CA HIS A 169 12.38 3.85 17.75
C HIS A 169 11.45 3.39 16.63
N TYR A 170 11.53 4.08 15.49
CA TYR A 170 10.87 3.70 14.23
C TYR A 170 11.93 3.59 13.14
N VAL A 171 11.92 2.52 12.33
CA VAL A 171 12.83 2.36 11.19
C VAL A 171 12.08 1.84 9.96
N GLU A 172 12.02 2.65 8.90
CA GLU A 172 11.34 2.28 7.66
C GLU A 172 12.18 1.29 6.82
N LYS A 173 11.72 0.04 6.67
CA LYS A 173 12.35 -1.03 5.87
C LYS A 173 13.84 -1.22 6.16
N PRO A 174 14.21 -1.61 7.38
CA PRO A 174 15.61 -1.78 7.75
C PRO A 174 16.28 -2.90 6.95
N SER A 175 17.58 -2.75 6.67
CA SER A 175 18.40 -3.76 6.00
C SER A 175 18.72 -4.97 6.90
N THR A 176 18.58 -4.81 8.21
CA THR A 176 18.75 -5.84 9.24
C THR A 176 17.48 -5.94 10.10
N PHE A 177 17.33 -7.04 10.83
CA PHE A 177 16.18 -7.21 11.72
C PHE A 177 16.25 -6.27 12.93
N VAL A 178 15.15 -5.55 13.21
CA VAL A 178 15.04 -4.56 14.31
C VAL A 178 13.96 -4.95 15.32
N SER A 179 12.76 -5.30 14.85
CA SER A 179 11.60 -5.64 15.69
C SER A 179 10.64 -6.56 14.91
N GLU A 180 9.82 -7.33 15.65
CA GLU A 180 8.72 -8.13 15.08
C GLU A 180 7.43 -7.28 14.96
N VAL A 181 7.33 -6.14 15.63
CA VAL A 181 6.18 -5.21 15.51
C VAL A 181 6.36 -4.32 14.28
N ILE A 182 5.39 -4.36 13.36
CA ILE A 182 5.40 -3.59 12.12
C ILE A 182 4.24 -2.60 12.00
N ASN A 183 4.51 -1.47 11.35
CA ASN A 183 3.53 -0.44 11.00
C ASN A 183 2.50 -0.98 9.99
N CYS A 184 1.21 -0.94 10.38
CA CYS A 184 0.11 -1.42 9.57
C CYS A 184 -0.43 -0.40 8.53
N GLY A 185 0.02 0.86 8.53
CA GLY A 185 -0.47 1.90 7.62
C GLY A 185 -1.85 2.46 8.00
N ILE A 186 -2.23 2.35 9.27
CA ILE A 186 -3.46 2.91 9.86
C ILE A 186 -3.04 3.70 11.11
N TYR A 187 -3.53 4.94 11.20
CA TYR A 187 -3.10 5.92 12.18
C TYR A 187 -4.29 6.68 12.79
N LEU A 188 -4.14 7.18 14.02
CA LEU A 188 -5.06 8.13 14.65
C LEU A 188 -4.26 9.35 15.11
N PHE A 189 -4.67 10.54 14.66
CA PHE A 189 -4.00 11.81 14.92
C PHE A 189 -4.92 12.85 15.55
N THR A 190 -4.32 13.72 16.37
CA THR A 190 -4.94 14.98 16.84
C THR A 190 -4.46 16.13 15.95
N PRO A 191 -5.09 17.33 16.01
CA PRO A 191 -4.63 18.52 15.29
C PRO A 191 -3.14 18.87 15.51
N ALA A 192 -2.53 18.43 16.61
CA ALA A 192 -1.11 18.67 16.89
C ALA A 192 -0.15 18.03 15.86
N ILE A 193 -0.60 17.04 15.07
CA ILE A 193 0.26 16.42 14.04
C ILE A 193 0.66 17.45 12.95
N PHE A 194 -0.21 18.43 12.67
CA PHE A 194 0.05 19.43 11.64
C PHE A 194 1.22 20.36 11.99
N GLN A 195 1.48 20.60 13.28
CA GLN A 195 2.70 21.29 13.71
C GLN A 195 3.94 20.51 13.27
N HIS A 196 3.99 19.21 13.57
CA HIS A 196 5.16 18.37 13.26
C HIS A 196 5.37 18.12 11.77
N ILE A 197 4.29 18.05 10.98
CA ILE A 197 4.44 18.03 9.51
C ILE A 197 4.92 19.39 8.99
N GLY A 198 4.47 20.51 9.58
CA GLY A 198 4.97 21.86 9.28
C GLY A 198 6.45 22.07 9.62
N GLU A 199 6.91 21.55 10.75
CA GLU A 199 8.33 21.56 11.15
C GLU A 199 9.22 20.80 10.15
N VAL A 200 8.70 19.72 9.53
CA VAL A 200 9.39 18.98 8.47
C VAL A 200 9.36 19.76 7.15
N PHE A 201 8.21 20.31 6.76
CA PHE A 201 8.03 21.12 5.56
C PHE A 201 8.99 22.32 5.52
N GLN A 202 9.08 23.08 6.62
CA GLN A 202 9.97 24.24 6.73
C GLN A 202 11.44 23.83 6.60
N ARG A 203 11.84 22.68 7.18
CA ARG A 203 13.21 22.17 7.08
C ARG A 203 13.55 21.77 5.64
N GLN A 204 12.67 21.03 4.97
CA GLN A 204 12.86 20.64 3.56
C GLN A 204 12.93 21.87 2.63
N GLN A 205 12.15 22.92 2.90
CA GLN A 205 12.28 24.20 2.16
C GLN A 205 13.62 24.89 2.40
N GLN A 206 14.13 24.91 3.65
CA GLN A 206 15.44 25.48 3.98
C GLN A 206 16.59 24.68 3.34
N GLU A 207 16.54 23.35 3.40
CA GLU A 207 17.53 22.47 2.76
C GLU A 207 17.60 22.69 1.24
N LEU A 208 16.45 22.77 0.56
CA LEU A 208 16.38 23.07 -0.88
C LEU A 208 16.81 24.50 -1.23
N ALA A 209 16.58 25.48 -0.36
CA ALA A 209 17.06 26.85 -0.56
C ALA A 209 18.58 26.98 -0.39
N LEU A 210 19.18 26.18 0.50
CA LEU A 210 20.62 26.17 0.75
C LEU A 210 21.41 25.32 -0.27
N CYS A 211 20.82 24.26 -0.81
CA CYS A 211 21.47 23.31 -1.73
C CYS A 211 20.58 22.92 -2.91
N PRO A 212 20.20 23.87 -3.81
CA PRO A 212 19.26 23.62 -4.91
C PRO A 212 19.70 22.50 -5.86
N TYR A 213 21.01 22.30 -6.05
CA TYR A 213 21.56 21.27 -6.94
C TYR A 213 21.39 19.82 -6.42
N LEU A 214 21.09 19.61 -5.12
CA LEU A 214 20.84 18.27 -4.57
C LEU A 214 19.50 17.66 -5.04
N GLY A 215 18.65 18.44 -5.72
CA GLY A 215 17.38 17.96 -6.25
C GLY A 215 17.47 17.10 -7.53
N GLU A 216 18.62 17.08 -8.23
CA GLU A 216 18.72 16.52 -9.58
C GLU A 216 19.23 15.06 -9.64
N GLU A 217 20.09 14.60 -8.73
CA GLU A 217 20.72 13.27 -8.84
C GLU A 217 19.80 12.09 -8.47
N SER A 218 18.60 12.35 -7.94
CA SER A 218 17.56 11.33 -7.77
C SER A 218 16.81 11.11 -9.09
N SER A 219 17.10 10.01 -9.77
CA SER A 219 16.64 9.64 -11.14
C SER A 219 15.13 9.46 -11.38
N ASN A 220 14.27 10.03 -10.53
CA ASN A 220 12.81 10.12 -10.68
C ASN A 220 12.24 11.54 -10.53
N GLY A 221 13.07 12.60 -10.45
CA GLY A 221 12.70 13.96 -10.84
C GLY A 221 11.63 14.71 -10.02
N TRP A 222 11.33 14.30 -8.79
CA TRP A 222 10.26 14.90 -7.96
C TRP A 222 10.63 15.09 -6.47
N GLN A 223 11.83 15.56 -6.15
CA GLN A 223 12.12 16.08 -4.79
C GLN A 223 11.65 17.53 -4.64
N ARG A 224 10.33 17.73 -4.60
CA ARG A 224 9.71 18.96 -4.10
C ARG A 224 9.74 18.97 -2.57
N ALA A 225 9.92 20.15 -1.96
CA ALA A 225 9.80 20.36 -0.51
C ALA A 225 8.41 20.00 0.07
N GLU A 226 7.44 19.73 -0.80
CA GLU A 226 6.06 19.36 -0.48
C GLU A 226 5.89 17.83 -0.32
N VAL A 227 6.91 17.03 -0.68
CA VAL A 227 6.84 15.55 -0.65
C VAL A 227 7.28 15.03 0.71
N ILE A 228 6.33 14.99 1.64
CA ILE A 228 6.58 14.54 3.03
C ILE A 228 6.00 13.14 3.23
N ARG A 229 6.76 12.24 3.86
CA ARG A 229 6.35 10.87 4.20
C ARG A 229 6.19 10.73 5.71
N LEU A 230 5.00 10.30 6.16
CA LEU A 230 4.75 9.99 7.57
C LEU A 230 5.82 9.04 8.12
N GLU A 231 6.09 7.97 7.38
CA GLU A 231 6.93 6.85 7.77
C GLU A 231 8.42 7.20 7.90
N GLN A 232 8.94 8.10 7.05
CA GLN A 232 10.38 8.39 7.00
C GLN A 232 10.73 9.74 7.62
N ASP A 233 9.88 10.75 7.43
CA ASP A 233 10.21 12.14 7.76
C ASP A 233 9.53 12.61 9.06
N VAL A 234 8.40 11.99 9.46
CA VAL A 234 7.60 12.39 10.63
C VAL A 234 7.76 11.43 11.82
N PHE A 235 7.50 10.12 11.64
CA PHE A 235 7.56 9.15 12.75
C PHE A 235 8.97 8.97 13.30
N THR A 236 9.99 8.95 12.43
CA THR A 236 11.42 8.97 12.82
C THR A 236 11.77 10.16 13.70
N ALA A 237 11.08 11.31 13.52
CA ALA A 237 11.29 12.52 14.32
C ALA A 237 10.43 12.61 15.59
N LEU A 238 9.42 11.74 15.74
CA LEU A 238 8.52 11.67 16.89
C LEU A 238 8.82 10.52 17.86
N ALA A 239 9.54 9.49 17.40
CA ALA A 239 9.94 8.35 18.23
C ALA A 239 10.81 8.79 19.42
N GLY A 240 10.56 8.24 20.60
CA GLY A 240 11.28 8.57 21.84
C GLY A 240 11.02 9.98 22.38
N ARG A 241 9.89 10.61 22.04
CA ARG A 241 9.50 11.97 22.48
C ARG A 241 8.21 12.02 23.31
N GLY A 242 7.71 10.89 23.80
CA GLY A 242 6.46 10.84 24.60
C GLY A 242 5.20 11.28 23.83
N LYS A 243 5.20 11.12 22.50
CA LYS A 243 4.12 11.59 21.61
C LYS A 243 3.55 10.53 20.66
N LEU A 244 4.27 9.44 20.42
CA LEU A 244 3.90 8.43 19.44
C LEU A 244 3.77 7.08 20.14
N TYR A 245 2.61 6.45 20.02
CA TYR A 245 2.25 5.20 20.69
C TYR A 245 1.83 4.15 19.66
N VAL A 246 2.04 2.87 19.96
CA VAL A 246 1.58 1.77 19.12
C VAL A 246 0.42 1.03 19.78
N TYR A 247 -0.69 0.88 19.05
CA TYR A 247 -1.75 -0.05 19.39
C TYR A 247 -1.52 -1.34 18.59
N GLN A 248 -1.17 -2.43 19.26
CA GLN A 248 -0.86 -3.71 18.62
C GLN A 248 -2.13 -4.55 18.46
N THR A 249 -2.43 -4.99 17.22
CA THR A 249 -3.61 -5.81 16.92
C THR A 249 -3.25 -7.28 16.66
N GLU A 250 -4.10 -8.16 17.21
CA GLU A 250 -4.12 -9.61 16.92
C GLU A 250 -5.03 -9.95 15.73
N GLY A 251 -5.92 -9.04 15.33
CA GLY A 251 -6.78 -9.19 14.15
C GLY A 251 -5.99 -9.14 12.84
N PHE A 252 -6.55 -9.67 11.75
CA PHE A 252 -5.79 -9.86 10.52
C PHE A 252 -5.30 -8.55 9.90
N TRP A 253 -4.15 -8.66 9.21
CA TRP A 253 -3.59 -7.57 8.43
C TRP A 253 -2.82 -8.08 7.20
N SER A 254 -2.89 -7.34 6.10
CA SER A 254 -2.07 -7.55 4.90
C SER A 254 -1.99 -6.27 4.04
N GLN A 255 -1.11 -6.24 3.05
CA GLN A 255 -1.04 -5.15 2.05
C GLN A 255 -1.30 -5.67 0.63
N ILE A 256 -2.25 -5.03 -0.05
CA ILE A 256 -2.72 -5.34 -1.40
C ILE A 256 -1.82 -4.62 -2.41
N LYS A 257 -0.59 -5.10 -2.57
CA LYS A 257 0.45 -4.52 -3.45
C LYS A 257 0.50 -5.14 -4.86
N SER A 258 -0.13 -6.29 -5.07
CA SER A 258 -0.21 -7.00 -6.36
C SER A 258 -1.49 -7.84 -6.48
N ALA A 259 -1.77 -8.31 -7.70
CA ALA A 259 -2.81 -9.30 -8.01
C ALA A 259 -2.84 -10.48 -7.03
N GLY A 260 -1.69 -11.10 -6.74
CA GLY A 260 -1.59 -12.24 -5.82
C GLY A 260 -1.98 -11.89 -4.38
N SER A 261 -1.58 -10.72 -3.88
CA SER A 261 -2.00 -10.25 -2.55
C SER A 261 -3.50 -9.91 -2.48
N ALA A 262 -4.14 -9.56 -3.60
CA ALA A 262 -5.58 -9.31 -3.64
C ALA A 262 -6.38 -10.60 -3.38
N ILE A 263 -5.94 -11.75 -3.92
CA ILE A 263 -6.56 -13.06 -3.67
C ILE A 263 -6.46 -13.41 -2.17
N TYR A 264 -5.29 -13.19 -1.55
CA TYR A 264 -5.11 -13.41 -0.12
C TYR A 264 -6.01 -12.50 0.73
N ALA A 265 -6.09 -11.20 0.40
CA ALA A 265 -7.00 -10.28 1.06
C ALA A 265 -8.48 -10.66 0.86
N SER A 266 -8.85 -11.17 -0.31
CA SER A 266 -10.21 -11.65 -0.60
C SER A 266 -10.58 -12.84 0.30
N ARG A 267 -9.65 -13.79 0.49
CA ARG A 267 -9.82 -14.89 1.47
C ARG A 267 -10.07 -14.35 2.89
N LEU A 268 -9.28 -13.37 3.34
CA LEU A 268 -9.43 -12.80 4.69
C LEU A 268 -10.80 -12.13 4.89
N TYR A 269 -11.22 -11.27 3.96
CA TYR A 269 -12.53 -10.61 4.04
C TYR A 269 -13.71 -11.57 3.85
N LEU A 270 -13.63 -12.56 2.94
CA LEU A 270 -14.67 -13.60 2.79
C LEU A 270 -14.83 -14.44 4.07
N ASN A 271 -13.73 -14.71 4.79
CA ASN A 271 -13.78 -15.33 6.10
C ASN A 271 -14.38 -14.40 7.15
N GLN A 272 -14.07 -13.10 7.14
CA GLN A 272 -14.65 -12.14 8.06
C GLN A 272 -16.16 -11.96 7.86
N TYR A 273 -16.63 -11.96 6.62
CA TYR A 273 -18.06 -11.88 6.28
C TYR A 273 -18.88 -13.00 6.95
N SER A 274 -18.32 -14.20 7.16
CA SER A 274 -19.02 -15.27 7.89
C SER A 274 -19.41 -14.91 9.32
N LYS A 275 -18.78 -13.87 9.90
CA LYS A 275 -19.11 -13.28 11.21
C LYS A 275 -19.85 -11.94 11.08
N THR A 276 -19.44 -11.07 10.15
CA THR A 276 -19.86 -9.65 10.11
C THR A 276 -20.93 -9.33 9.07
N HIS A 277 -20.97 -10.08 7.96
CA HIS A 277 -21.84 -9.84 6.81
C HIS A 277 -22.26 -11.17 6.14
N PRO A 278 -22.91 -12.10 6.87
CA PRO A 278 -23.26 -13.42 6.34
C PRO A 278 -24.25 -13.34 5.16
N GLU A 279 -24.99 -12.24 5.02
CA GLU A 279 -25.87 -11.94 3.89
C GLU A 279 -25.12 -11.64 2.57
N ARG A 280 -23.84 -11.26 2.64
CA ARG A 280 -22.96 -11.13 1.45
C ARG A 280 -22.47 -12.48 0.91
N LEU A 281 -22.64 -13.57 1.66
CA LEU A 281 -22.15 -14.89 1.29
C LEU A 281 -23.22 -15.74 0.59
N ALA A 282 -22.83 -16.39 -0.50
CA ALA A 282 -23.68 -17.30 -1.23
C ALA A 282 -23.99 -18.56 -0.40
N GLN A 283 -25.25 -19.01 -0.49
CA GLN A 283 -25.75 -20.20 0.19
C GLN A 283 -26.17 -21.24 -0.85
N ASN A 284 -26.04 -22.53 -0.52
CA ASN A 284 -26.57 -23.60 -1.36
C ASN A 284 -28.10 -23.52 -1.43
N LYS A 285 -28.67 -23.58 -2.64
CA LYS A 285 -30.12 -23.51 -2.90
C LYS A 285 -30.52 -24.61 -3.88
N PRO A 286 -31.74 -25.20 -3.80
CA PRO A 286 -32.22 -26.16 -4.79
C PRO A 286 -32.16 -25.57 -6.20
N GLY A 287 -31.59 -26.30 -7.16
CA GLY A 287 -31.39 -25.83 -8.54
C GLY A 287 -30.29 -24.79 -8.72
N GLY A 288 -29.63 -24.33 -7.66
CA GLY A 288 -28.46 -23.44 -7.72
C GLY A 288 -27.12 -24.21 -7.77
N PRO A 289 -26.00 -23.49 -7.97
CA PRO A 289 -24.66 -24.06 -7.97
C PRO A 289 -24.23 -24.61 -6.59
N ILE A 290 -23.23 -25.49 -6.60
CA ILE A 290 -22.68 -26.12 -5.40
C ILE A 290 -21.66 -25.17 -4.76
N ILE A 291 -22.03 -24.58 -3.61
CA ILE A 291 -21.19 -23.66 -2.84
C ILE A 291 -20.41 -24.41 -1.75
N ARG A 292 -19.09 -24.15 -1.67
CA ARG A 292 -18.17 -24.79 -0.73
C ARG A 292 -17.42 -23.76 0.11
N GLY A 293 -17.87 -23.53 1.34
CA GLY A 293 -17.29 -22.52 2.22
C GLY A 293 -17.63 -21.09 1.76
N ASN A 294 -16.80 -20.12 2.15
CA ASN A 294 -17.10 -18.70 1.91
C ASN A 294 -16.92 -18.33 0.44
N VAL A 295 -18.03 -17.92 -0.21
CA VAL A 295 -18.10 -17.49 -1.60
C VAL A 295 -18.99 -16.26 -1.71
N TYR A 296 -18.55 -15.24 -2.43
CA TYR A 296 -19.38 -14.10 -2.85
C TYR A 296 -19.86 -14.29 -4.28
N ILE A 297 -21.12 -13.98 -4.56
CA ILE A 297 -21.72 -13.97 -5.90
C ILE A 297 -22.46 -12.65 -6.10
N HIS A 298 -22.08 -11.87 -7.11
CA HIS A 298 -22.81 -10.66 -7.47
C HIS A 298 -24.22 -11.01 -8.00
N PRO A 299 -25.29 -10.27 -7.63
CA PRO A 299 -26.67 -10.61 -8.02
C PRO A 299 -26.95 -10.70 -9.53
N THR A 300 -26.09 -10.12 -10.37
CA THR A 300 -26.21 -10.16 -11.85
C THR A 300 -25.40 -11.28 -12.51
N ALA A 301 -24.71 -12.12 -11.75
CA ALA A 301 -23.94 -13.24 -12.30
C ALA A 301 -24.85 -14.43 -12.66
N SER A 302 -24.60 -15.05 -13.81
CA SER A 302 -25.32 -16.24 -14.29
C SER A 302 -24.46 -17.48 -14.09
N ILE A 303 -24.92 -18.45 -13.30
CA ILE A 303 -24.12 -19.61 -12.88
C ILE A 303 -24.95 -20.89 -13.04
N ASP A 304 -24.41 -21.84 -13.80
CA ASP A 304 -25.01 -23.16 -14.02
C ASP A 304 -25.10 -23.98 -12.72
N SER A 305 -26.20 -24.71 -12.54
CA SER A 305 -26.47 -25.51 -11.34
C SER A 305 -25.46 -26.64 -11.08
N THR A 306 -24.73 -27.08 -12.11
CA THR A 306 -23.67 -28.10 -12.01
C THR A 306 -22.28 -27.52 -11.70
N ALA A 307 -22.14 -26.20 -11.65
CA ALA A 307 -20.88 -25.55 -11.28
C ALA A 307 -20.57 -25.71 -9.78
N VAL A 308 -19.28 -25.75 -9.45
CA VAL A 308 -18.79 -25.84 -8.05
C VAL A 308 -17.93 -24.61 -7.74
N LEU A 309 -18.34 -23.83 -6.74
CA LEU A 309 -17.64 -22.61 -6.34
C LEU A 309 -17.16 -22.71 -4.89
N GLY A 310 -15.88 -22.41 -4.68
CA GLY A 310 -15.26 -22.28 -3.37
C GLY A 310 -14.22 -23.35 -3.02
N PRO A 311 -13.48 -23.17 -1.92
CA PRO A 311 -13.56 -22.02 -0.99
C PRO A 311 -12.93 -20.76 -1.55
N ASN A 312 -13.24 -19.63 -0.91
CA ASN A 312 -12.59 -18.33 -1.10
C ASN A 312 -12.68 -17.82 -2.54
N VAL A 313 -13.91 -17.74 -3.05
CA VAL A 313 -14.20 -17.26 -4.41
C VAL A 313 -15.04 -15.98 -4.36
N SER A 314 -14.77 -15.04 -5.25
CA SER A 314 -15.65 -13.91 -5.52
C SER A 314 -16.00 -13.86 -6.99
N ILE A 315 -17.30 -13.91 -7.31
CA ILE A 315 -17.84 -13.77 -8.66
C ILE A 315 -18.39 -12.34 -8.83
N GLY A 316 -17.80 -11.58 -9.76
CA GLY A 316 -18.17 -10.19 -10.04
C GLY A 316 -19.42 -10.01 -10.92
N GLU A 317 -19.68 -8.75 -11.26
CA GLU A 317 -20.86 -8.32 -12.04
C GLU A 317 -20.92 -8.95 -13.45
N GLY A 318 -22.09 -9.46 -13.84
CA GLY A 318 -22.33 -9.98 -15.20
C GLY A 318 -21.50 -11.20 -15.59
N VAL A 319 -20.80 -11.84 -14.64
CA VAL A 319 -19.99 -13.04 -14.90
C VAL A 319 -20.90 -14.21 -15.29
N THR A 320 -20.49 -14.97 -16.30
CA THR A 320 -21.16 -16.21 -16.70
C THR A 320 -20.29 -17.43 -16.37
N VAL A 321 -20.86 -18.42 -15.68
CA VAL A 321 -20.19 -19.66 -15.29
C VAL A 321 -20.98 -20.85 -15.81
N GLY A 322 -20.46 -21.53 -16.82
CA GLY A 322 -21.12 -22.66 -17.48
C GLY A 322 -21.03 -23.99 -16.73
N ALA A 323 -21.74 -24.99 -17.27
CA ALA A 323 -21.85 -26.32 -16.70
C ALA A 323 -20.50 -26.99 -16.38
N GLY A 324 -20.44 -27.64 -15.22
CA GLY A 324 -19.29 -28.41 -14.73
C GLY A 324 -18.05 -27.59 -14.33
N VAL A 325 -18.05 -26.26 -14.48
CA VAL A 325 -16.93 -25.40 -14.09
C VAL A 325 -16.66 -25.50 -12.59
N ARG A 326 -15.38 -25.51 -12.19
CA ARG A 326 -14.94 -25.56 -10.79
C ARG A 326 -13.97 -24.42 -10.49
N VAL A 327 -14.30 -23.57 -9.51
CA VAL A 327 -13.50 -22.40 -9.12
C VAL A 327 -13.18 -22.46 -7.61
N ARG A 328 -11.93 -22.15 -7.24
CA ARG A 328 -11.46 -22.05 -5.84
C ARG A 328 -10.38 -20.96 -5.77
N GLU A 329 -10.27 -20.26 -4.64
CA GLU A 329 -9.17 -19.31 -4.36
C GLU A 329 -8.95 -18.25 -5.46
N SER A 330 -10.05 -17.67 -5.98
CA SER A 330 -10.04 -16.79 -7.16
C SER A 330 -10.98 -15.59 -7.05
N ILE A 331 -10.62 -14.50 -7.72
CA ILE A 331 -11.48 -13.34 -7.97
C ILE A 331 -11.81 -13.32 -9.47
N VAL A 332 -13.06 -13.60 -9.83
CA VAL A 332 -13.54 -13.57 -11.21
C VAL A 332 -14.12 -12.18 -11.47
N LEU A 333 -13.43 -11.38 -12.29
CA LEU A 333 -13.79 -10.00 -12.59
C LEU A 333 -15.00 -9.89 -13.53
N HIS A 334 -15.59 -8.69 -13.58
CA HIS A 334 -16.84 -8.41 -14.29
C HIS A 334 -16.83 -8.84 -15.77
N GLY A 335 -17.98 -9.32 -16.25
CA GLY A 335 -18.18 -9.73 -17.65
C GLY A 335 -17.37 -10.94 -18.12
N ALA A 336 -16.60 -11.60 -17.25
CA ALA A 336 -15.87 -12.81 -17.60
C ALA A 336 -16.83 -13.99 -17.88
N ALA A 337 -16.49 -14.82 -18.85
CA ALA A 337 -17.23 -16.03 -19.19
C ALA A 337 -16.34 -17.27 -18.99
N LEU A 338 -16.76 -18.19 -18.12
CA LEU A 338 -16.05 -19.42 -17.79
C LEU A 338 -16.82 -20.63 -18.34
N HIS A 339 -16.17 -21.45 -19.15
CA HIS A 339 -16.75 -22.65 -19.76
C HIS A 339 -15.77 -23.83 -19.68
N VAL A 340 -16.29 -25.05 -19.52
CA VAL A 340 -15.50 -26.27 -19.71
C VAL A 340 -15.38 -26.53 -21.21
N SER A 341 -14.15 -26.49 -21.75
CA SER A 341 -13.88 -26.90 -23.11
C SER A 341 -14.09 -28.41 -23.26
N ARG A 342 -15.17 -28.81 -23.96
CA ARG A 342 -15.27 -30.16 -24.51
C ARG A 342 -14.19 -30.31 -25.57
N ALA A 343 -13.19 -31.15 -25.32
CA ALA A 343 -12.33 -31.64 -26.39
C ALA A 343 -13.21 -32.38 -27.41
N HIS A 344 -13.11 -31.99 -28.68
CA HIS A 344 -13.77 -32.76 -29.74
C HIS A 344 -13.08 -34.13 -29.86
N PRO A 345 -13.82 -35.24 -29.96
CA PRO A 345 -13.25 -36.55 -30.22
C PRO A 345 -12.83 -36.65 -31.70
N GLY A 346 -11.69 -36.04 -32.02
CA GLY A 346 -11.07 -36.03 -33.35
C GLY A 346 -9.55 -36.12 -33.19
N GLU A 347 -8.99 -37.23 -33.67
CA GLU A 347 -7.59 -37.66 -33.50
C GLU A 347 -7.15 -37.93 -32.05
N GLY A 348 -6.37 -39.00 -31.88
CA GLY A 348 -6.25 -39.70 -30.60
C GLY A 348 -5.06 -39.27 -29.72
N GLN A 349 -5.29 -38.37 -28.77
CA GLN A 349 -4.54 -38.34 -27.50
C GLN A 349 -5.49 -38.12 -26.32
N GLY A 350 -5.59 -39.13 -25.45
CA GLY A 350 -6.52 -39.12 -24.33
C GLY A 350 -6.04 -38.22 -23.18
N VAL A 351 -6.69 -37.05 -23.01
CA VAL A 351 -6.53 -36.23 -21.81
C VAL A 351 -7.43 -36.79 -20.69
N PRO A 352 -6.88 -37.22 -19.53
CA PRO A 352 -7.67 -37.82 -18.47
C PRO A 352 -8.56 -36.78 -17.75
N PRO A 353 -9.66 -37.19 -17.10
CA PRO A 353 -10.57 -36.30 -16.37
C PRO A 353 -9.92 -35.76 -15.09
N GLY A 354 -9.07 -34.74 -15.22
CA GLY A 354 -8.32 -34.14 -14.12
C GLY A 354 -7.57 -32.85 -14.45
N THR A 355 -7.86 -32.21 -15.59
CA THR A 355 -7.10 -31.06 -16.13
C THR A 355 -7.24 -29.80 -15.28
N SER A 356 -6.46 -29.69 -14.21
CA SER A 356 -6.27 -28.43 -13.50
C SER A 356 -5.48 -27.46 -14.37
N LEU A 357 -6.09 -26.34 -14.75
CA LEU A 357 -5.35 -25.20 -15.30
C LEU A 357 -4.27 -24.77 -14.28
N PRO A 358 -3.00 -24.62 -14.69
CA PRO A 358 -1.93 -24.28 -13.76
C PRO A 358 -2.12 -22.87 -13.17
N LEU A 359 -1.76 -22.70 -11.90
CA LEU A 359 -1.95 -21.48 -11.11
C LEU A 359 -0.93 -20.38 -11.44
N SER A 360 -0.91 -19.92 -12.70
CA SER A 360 -0.15 -18.74 -13.13
C SER A 360 -1.01 -17.49 -13.29
N HIS A 361 -2.27 -17.61 -13.73
CA HIS A 361 -3.17 -16.46 -13.95
C HIS A 361 -4.61 -16.71 -13.44
N PRO A 362 -4.89 -16.52 -12.13
CA PRO A 362 -6.23 -16.68 -11.56
C PRO A 362 -7.17 -15.47 -11.74
N ILE A 363 -6.77 -14.47 -12.53
CA ILE A 363 -7.54 -13.24 -12.77
C ILE A 363 -7.71 -13.05 -14.28
N THR A 364 -8.89 -13.40 -14.78
CA THR A 364 -9.30 -13.16 -16.17
C THR A 364 -9.84 -11.74 -16.32
N ALA A 365 -9.07 -10.87 -16.95
CA ALA A 365 -9.62 -9.70 -17.64
C ALA A 365 -10.38 -10.18 -18.91
N PRO A 366 -11.39 -9.43 -19.41
CA PRO A 366 -12.09 -9.80 -20.64
C PRO A 366 -11.12 -9.77 -21.84
N CYS A 367 -11.10 -10.85 -22.62
CA CYS A 367 -10.35 -10.90 -23.87
C CYS A 367 -11.13 -10.17 -24.97
N CYS A 368 -10.54 -9.13 -25.57
CA CYS A 368 -11.13 -8.50 -26.76
C CYS A 368 -11.24 -9.52 -27.91
N PRO A 369 -12.38 -9.61 -28.61
CA PRO A 369 -12.52 -10.48 -29.76
C PRO A 369 -11.67 -9.97 -30.95
N PRO A 370 -11.04 -10.85 -31.74
CA PRO A 370 -10.37 -10.43 -32.96
C PRO A 370 -11.39 -9.93 -34.00
N PRO A 371 -11.05 -8.92 -34.83
CA PRO A 371 -11.92 -8.45 -35.89
C PRO A 371 -12.16 -9.56 -36.93
N ARG A 372 -13.39 -9.64 -37.45
CA ARG A 372 -13.79 -10.64 -38.45
C ARG A 372 -13.16 -10.33 -39.81
N THR A 373 -12.79 -11.37 -40.53
CA THR A 373 -12.26 -11.30 -41.90
C THR A 373 -13.35 -11.29 -42.97
N THR A 374 -13.15 -10.50 -44.01
CA THR A 374 -13.88 -10.53 -45.29
C THR A 374 -12.87 -10.32 -46.44
N PRO A 375 -13.18 -10.74 -47.69
CA PRO A 375 -12.16 -11.25 -48.61
C PRO A 375 -11.46 -10.20 -49.51
N ALA A 376 -10.45 -10.66 -50.25
CA ALA A 376 -9.46 -9.87 -50.98
C ALA A 376 -9.76 -9.66 -52.48
N SER A 377 -9.05 -8.72 -53.10
CA SER A 377 -8.87 -8.64 -54.56
C SER A 377 -7.50 -8.06 -54.95
N SER A 378 -6.84 -8.72 -55.91
CA SER A 378 -5.77 -8.23 -56.82
C SER A 378 -4.53 -7.51 -56.25
N THR A 379 -3.43 -8.28 -56.17
CA THR A 379 -2.02 -7.86 -56.44
C THR A 379 -1.81 -7.58 -57.96
N PRO A 380 -0.62 -7.16 -58.49
CA PRO A 380 0.76 -7.18 -57.94
C PRO A 380 1.52 -5.82 -58.15
N SER A 381 2.85 -5.62 -58.14
CA SER A 381 4.09 -6.45 -58.10
C SER A 381 5.29 -5.53 -57.72
N TRP A 382 6.31 -5.87 -56.90
CA TRP A 382 7.57 -6.63 -57.20
C TRP A 382 8.35 -6.86 -55.87
N ALA A 383 9.37 -7.73 -55.88
CA ALA A 383 10.38 -7.88 -54.80
C ALA A 383 11.63 -7.01 -55.07
N GLY A 384 12.61 -6.81 -54.18
CA GLY A 384 12.80 -7.20 -52.77
C GLY A 384 14.30 -7.20 -52.40
N THR A 385 14.63 -7.24 -51.10
CA THR A 385 15.72 -8.01 -50.42
C THR A 385 15.95 -7.43 -49.02
N ALA A 386 16.17 -8.29 -48.01
CA ALA A 386 16.51 -7.87 -46.65
C ALA A 386 17.49 -8.86 -45.97
N PRO A 387 18.41 -8.40 -45.09
CA PRO A 387 19.19 -9.26 -44.21
C PRO A 387 18.43 -9.60 -42.92
N SER A 388 18.72 -10.76 -42.34
CA SER A 388 18.04 -11.29 -41.15
C SER A 388 18.71 -10.88 -39.82
N GLY A 389 17.90 -10.67 -38.77
CA GLY A 389 18.38 -10.41 -37.41
C GLY A 389 17.52 -11.14 -36.37
N ALA A 390 18.10 -12.10 -35.66
CA ALA A 390 17.36 -13.00 -34.78
C ALA A 390 17.08 -12.41 -33.39
N GLY A 391 15.83 -12.47 -32.93
CA GLY A 391 15.44 -12.13 -31.56
C GLY A 391 15.92 -13.17 -30.55
N ARG A 392 16.46 -12.71 -29.40
CA ARG A 392 17.01 -13.59 -28.35
C ARG A 392 15.96 -13.86 -27.27
N ALA A 393 15.56 -15.12 -27.11
CA ALA A 393 14.79 -15.57 -25.95
C ALA A 393 15.71 -15.91 -24.77
N TRP A 394 15.40 -15.38 -23.58
CA TRP A 394 16.06 -15.81 -22.34
C TRP A 394 15.49 -17.14 -21.86
N LYS A 395 16.34 -18.16 -21.66
CA LYS A 395 16.00 -19.41 -20.96
C LYS A 395 16.81 -19.49 -19.66
N GLY A 396 16.12 -19.51 -18.53
CA GLY A 396 16.73 -19.88 -17.24
C GLY A 396 17.13 -21.37 -17.24
N ARG A 397 18.26 -21.70 -16.61
CA ARG A 397 18.68 -23.10 -16.43
C ARG A 397 17.97 -23.71 -15.21
N PRO A 398 17.54 -24.98 -15.25
CA PRO A 398 17.14 -25.70 -14.04
C PRO A 398 18.37 -26.02 -13.18
N ALA A 399 18.20 -26.03 -11.86
CA ALA A 399 19.19 -26.57 -10.93
C ALA A 399 18.94 -28.06 -10.68
N THR A 400 20.00 -28.87 -10.72
CA THR A 400 19.95 -30.30 -10.38
C THR A 400 20.13 -30.53 -8.87
N PRO A 401 19.46 -31.54 -8.27
CA PRO A 401 19.64 -31.89 -6.87
C PRO A 401 20.88 -32.76 -6.67
N THR A 402 21.52 -32.66 -5.50
CA THR A 402 22.55 -33.59 -5.00
C THR A 402 21.98 -34.50 -3.90
N PRO A 403 22.45 -35.76 -3.79
CA PRO A 403 21.81 -36.79 -2.95
C PRO A 403 22.32 -36.83 -1.51
N THR A 404 21.58 -37.52 -0.64
CA THR A 404 21.92 -37.80 0.77
C THR A 404 21.74 -39.28 1.12
N THR A 405 22.73 -39.89 1.76
CA THR A 405 22.75 -41.29 2.26
C THR A 405 23.80 -41.44 3.39
N PRO A 406 23.74 -42.44 4.30
CA PRO A 406 23.49 -42.07 5.72
C PRO A 406 24.25 -42.89 6.82
N THR A 407 23.90 -42.60 8.09
CA THR A 407 24.10 -43.41 9.34
C THR A 407 25.52 -43.57 9.91
N PRO A 408 25.72 -43.98 11.20
CA PRO A 408 24.76 -44.26 12.30
C PRO A 408 25.03 -43.49 13.64
N LYS A 409 24.33 -43.90 14.72
CA LYS A 409 24.31 -43.39 16.12
C LYS A 409 25.65 -43.67 16.87
N SER A 410 26.05 -42.99 17.96
CA SER A 410 25.38 -43.05 19.27
C SER A 410 26.03 -42.24 20.43
N THR A 411 25.19 -41.82 21.40
CA THR A 411 25.38 -41.65 22.88
C THR A 411 26.54 -40.87 23.54
N ALA A 412 26.14 -39.95 24.45
CA ALA A 412 26.75 -39.60 25.76
C ALA A 412 28.09 -38.82 25.81
N ARG A 413 28.49 -38.15 26.92
CA ARG A 413 27.79 -37.39 28.00
C ARG A 413 28.86 -36.67 28.86
N ALA A 414 28.64 -35.40 29.24
CA ALA A 414 29.52 -34.57 30.11
C ALA A 414 30.92 -34.26 29.49
N SER A 415 31.77 -33.37 30.02
CA SER A 415 31.72 -32.46 31.18
C SER A 415 32.62 -31.22 30.94
N SER A 416 32.51 -30.22 31.84
CA SER A 416 33.45 -29.10 32.01
C SER A 416 34.91 -29.53 32.29
N GLY A 417 35.91 -28.70 31.96
CA GLY A 417 37.28 -28.92 32.47
C GLY A 417 38.38 -28.02 31.90
N THR A 418 38.72 -26.98 32.65
CA THR A 418 39.90 -26.11 32.59
C THR A 418 41.28 -26.79 32.42
N GLY A 419 42.22 -26.10 31.75
CA GLY A 419 43.67 -26.25 31.96
C GLY A 419 44.46 -26.94 30.83
N ALA A 420 45.72 -26.64 30.52
CA ALA A 420 46.54 -25.42 30.49
C ALA A 420 48.01 -25.81 30.25
N SER A 421 48.68 -25.11 29.32
CA SER A 421 50.13 -24.84 29.27
C SER A 421 51.11 -25.72 28.45
N ARG A 422 52.15 -25.00 28.01
CA ARG A 422 53.50 -25.36 27.54
C ARG A 422 53.77 -25.58 26.04
N ARG A 423 54.93 -25.01 25.67
CA ARG A 423 55.58 -24.73 24.38
C ARG A 423 56.69 -25.79 24.14
N PRO A 424 57.23 -26.00 22.91
CA PRO A 424 58.10 -25.02 22.23
C PRO A 424 57.96 -24.88 20.69
N SER A 425 58.61 -23.83 20.19
CA SER A 425 58.79 -23.43 18.77
C SER A 425 60.04 -24.03 18.14
N PRO A 426 60.11 -24.20 16.80
CA PRO A 426 60.57 -23.13 15.87
C PRO A 426 59.60 -22.93 14.66
N SER A 427 59.91 -22.16 13.59
CA SER A 427 60.37 -20.75 13.47
C SER A 427 60.38 -20.33 11.97
N TRP A 428 60.29 -19.01 11.68
CA TRP A 428 60.37 -18.37 10.34
C TRP A 428 59.22 -18.72 9.34
N VAL A 429 58.80 -17.89 8.37
CA VAL A 429 59.08 -16.48 8.01
C VAL A 429 57.78 -15.80 7.55
N SER A 430 57.69 -14.47 7.55
CA SER A 430 56.68 -13.71 6.81
C SER A 430 57.30 -12.48 6.17
N PRO A 431 56.82 -12.03 5.00
CA PRO A 431 57.03 -10.67 4.53
C PRO A 431 55.70 -9.89 4.54
N GLY A 432 55.58 -8.97 5.50
CA GLY A 432 54.78 -7.76 5.33
C GLY A 432 55.72 -6.57 5.42
N CYS A 433 55.39 -5.46 4.77
CA CYS A 433 56.08 -4.19 4.99
C CYS A 433 55.09 -3.03 5.02
N SER A 434 55.42 -2.01 5.80
CA SER A 434 54.68 -0.74 5.85
C SER A 434 55.71 0.41 5.93
N PRO A 435 55.57 1.50 6.73
CA PRO A 435 55.55 2.83 6.15
C PRO A 435 56.77 3.70 6.51
N ILE A 436 56.91 4.84 5.83
CA ILE A 436 57.69 6.03 6.23
C ILE A 436 57.12 7.27 5.48
N SER A 437 57.40 8.52 5.86
CA SER A 437 56.86 9.24 7.03
C SER A 437 57.61 10.58 7.21
N GLY A 438 56.92 11.72 7.07
CA GLY A 438 57.43 13.03 7.54
C GLY A 438 57.68 14.09 6.46
N GLY A 439 57.21 15.31 6.75
CA GLY A 439 57.47 16.54 6.00
C GLY A 439 56.92 17.73 6.80
N ARG A 440 57.66 18.83 6.91
CA ARG A 440 57.30 20.01 7.74
C ARG A 440 56.96 21.22 6.88
N GLY A 441 56.02 22.04 7.34
CA GLY A 441 55.79 23.39 6.85
C GLY A 441 55.10 24.26 7.91
N ARG A 442 55.73 25.37 8.30
CA ARG A 442 55.09 26.51 9.00
C ARG A 442 55.19 27.71 8.07
N LEU A 443 54.23 28.64 8.12
CA LEU A 443 54.48 30.08 8.17
C LEU A 443 53.17 30.89 8.34
N CYS A 444 53.30 32.01 9.07
CA CYS A 444 52.50 33.24 9.11
C CYS A 444 50.95 33.25 8.98
N SER A 445 50.31 33.82 10.00
CA SER A 445 49.12 34.66 9.88
C SER A 445 49.44 35.97 9.11
N PRO A 446 48.44 36.76 8.70
CA PRO A 446 47.94 37.79 9.63
C PRO A 446 46.40 37.91 9.67
N LEU A 447 45.94 38.86 10.49
CA LEU A 447 44.56 39.23 10.75
C LEU A 447 43.86 39.82 9.50
N ILE A 448 42.53 39.81 9.49
CA ILE A 448 41.71 41.05 9.40
C ILE A 448 40.27 40.76 9.86
N ALA A 449 39.80 41.57 10.80
CA ALA A 449 38.40 41.82 11.16
C ALA A 449 38.36 43.04 12.12
N PRO A 450 37.24 43.78 12.26
CA PRO A 450 36.02 43.81 11.45
C PRO A 450 35.99 45.12 10.62
N PRO A 451 34.82 45.74 10.33
CA PRO A 451 34.19 46.59 11.35
C PRO A 451 32.72 46.26 11.62
N ALA A 452 32.24 46.61 12.80
CA ALA A 452 30.82 46.57 13.15
C ALA A 452 30.12 47.90 12.79
N LEU A 453 28.85 47.84 12.39
CA LEU A 453 27.96 48.99 12.38
C LEU A 453 26.50 48.56 12.61
N SER A 454 25.99 48.94 13.77
CA SER A 454 24.57 48.94 14.15
C SER A 454 24.21 50.38 14.57
N PRO A 455 22.94 50.77 14.83
CA PRO A 455 21.67 50.06 14.65
C PRO A 455 20.66 50.93 13.84
N GLN A 456 19.37 50.90 14.20
CA GLN A 456 18.24 51.73 13.68
C GLN A 456 17.59 51.22 12.37
N ALA A 457 16.27 51.36 12.15
CA ALA A 457 15.14 51.59 13.07
C ALA A 457 13.81 51.12 12.42
N ALA A 458 12.72 51.19 13.18
CA ALA A 458 11.40 50.68 12.81
C ALA A 458 10.69 51.41 11.65
N ALA A 459 9.89 50.66 10.87
CA ALA A 459 8.54 51.06 10.47
C ALA A 459 7.72 49.87 9.93
N SER A 460 6.50 49.69 10.43
CA SER A 460 5.40 49.03 9.72
C SER A 460 4.50 50.09 9.08
N PRO A 461 3.76 49.78 8.00
CA PRO A 461 2.32 49.62 8.21
C PRO A 461 1.65 48.55 7.31
N SER A 462 0.40 48.22 7.67
CA SER A 462 -0.57 47.46 6.88
C SER A 462 -1.73 48.40 6.45
N PRO A 463 -2.84 47.90 5.87
CA PRO A 463 -2.99 47.35 4.52
C PRO A 463 -4.03 48.16 3.68
N PRO A 464 -4.21 47.89 2.36
CA PRO A 464 -5.34 48.43 1.61
C PRO A 464 -6.64 47.65 1.87
N ARG A 465 -7.79 48.35 1.75
CA ARG A 465 -9.14 47.81 1.96
C ARG A 465 -9.84 47.42 0.65
N TRP A 466 -10.83 46.54 0.82
CA TRP A 466 -12.05 46.38 0.02
C TRP A 466 -12.51 47.60 -0.79
N LEU A 467 -13.03 47.32 -1.99
CA LEU A 467 -14.06 48.13 -2.65
C LEU A 467 -15.14 47.20 -3.22
N SER A 468 -16.37 47.72 -3.33
CA SER A 468 -17.59 46.93 -3.53
C SER A 468 -18.45 47.46 -4.67
N SER A 469 -19.03 46.57 -5.47
CA SER A 469 -20.16 46.92 -6.36
C SER A 469 -21.00 45.69 -6.73
N THR A 470 -22.15 45.54 -6.08
CA THR A 470 -23.33 44.96 -6.73
C THR A 470 -24.02 46.05 -7.55
N PRO A 471 -24.84 45.66 -8.54
CA PRO A 471 -26.25 46.02 -8.39
C PRO A 471 -27.20 44.85 -8.67
N SER A 472 -28.38 44.92 -8.07
CA SER A 472 -29.52 44.04 -8.32
C SER A 472 -30.30 44.44 -9.57
N CYS A 473 -30.92 43.48 -10.27
CA CYS A 473 -32.36 43.50 -10.53
C CYS A 473 -32.87 42.19 -11.18
N SER A 474 -33.81 41.54 -10.49
CA SER A 474 -34.87 40.70 -11.06
C SER A 474 -36.02 41.65 -11.56
N PRO A 475 -37.13 41.22 -12.25
CA PRO A 475 -37.79 39.92 -12.09
C PRO A 475 -38.56 39.34 -13.33
N THR A 476 -39.41 38.35 -13.02
CA THR A 476 -40.66 37.91 -13.69
C THR A 476 -40.64 37.03 -14.97
N ARG A 477 -41.27 35.86 -14.79
CA ARG A 477 -42.20 35.15 -15.70
C ARG A 477 -41.79 34.90 -17.16
N SER A 478 -41.61 33.62 -17.46
CA SER A 478 -42.70 32.82 -18.06
C SER A 478 -42.66 31.38 -17.54
#